data_AF-A0A645BUZ6-F1
#
_entry.id   AF-A0A645BUZ6-F1
#
_cell.length_a   1.000
_cell.length_b   1.000
_cell.length_c   1.000
_cell.angle_alpha   90.00
_cell.angle_beta   90.00
_cell.angle_gamma   90.00
#
_symmetry.space_group_name_H-M   'P 1'
#
loop_
_entity.id
_entity.type
_entity.pdbx_description
1 polymer ?
#
loop_
_entity_poly.entity_id
_entity_poly.type
_entity_poly.pdbx_seq_one_letter_code
_entity_poly.pdbx_strand_id
1 'polypeptide(L)'
;MSILYPSAKHDRFSHSIGTYHLGQKAFDGFFTNAAPLIFENISNLSPQKFLQQRRDNYRDSFLLACLLHDVGHAPFSHTCEDLYCYKSPKSGQLSELEEDLLDKIMNFDISYFSQSEKNEFEADFRHFFGNNSKDIKDKDKDKDLHPAPHETMSALIILEKYDLFKKCFTDSGQTKSPLLDFIIRAILGCTYGVSHKDSPECVLDKGIRNCLILLLNSKTVDVDKLDYIARDSLMSGYQNVVLDNERLLSSLCYVKKTEGDYVPAFNKSALSVLNNVIAAKNSQAKWIFNHPITVYDHYLLNRCIVTVLKHLAVNGSHVSFDEIKKQMFDLSTLSKEGNKITTECRIMLLSDADIIYLIKQVLSSGNGAGDTEGAVEEFLNRGARRSPVWKSKEEYCYSLYDNTDKDNKIRRQISDFFMPLITNVTGVEDLSHSQVINEAYYNEIMSKKDTIYGADLLLNILNCLKDFCGDQYIFDFVFLIPKVNYQNAIDNKIIENIYQPYLF
;
A
#
# COMPACT_ATOMS: atom_id res chain seq x y z
N MET A 1 -10.90 5.48 -6.87
CA MET A 1 -11.64 4.83 -7.99
C MET A 1 -12.97 5.48 -8.33
N SER A 2 -13.85 5.70 -7.35
CA SER A 2 -15.23 6.16 -7.57
C SER A 2 -15.38 7.50 -8.31
N ILE A 3 -14.33 8.32 -8.35
CA ILE A 3 -14.27 9.56 -9.13
C ILE A 3 -14.33 9.31 -10.65
N LEU A 4 -13.72 8.23 -11.11
CA LEU A 4 -13.63 7.84 -12.52
C LEU A 4 -14.70 6.80 -12.88
N TYR A 5 -14.94 5.87 -11.97
CA TYR A 5 -15.90 4.77 -12.14
C TYR A 5 -17.01 4.90 -11.08
N PRO A 6 -18.14 5.56 -11.37
CA PRO A 6 -19.17 5.82 -10.37
C PRO A 6 -19.75 4.58 -9.69
N SER A 7 -19.69 3.42 -10.37
CA SER A 7 -20.16 2.14 -9.84
C SER A 7 -19.16 1.45 -8.89
N ALA A 8 -17.91 1.91 -8.82
CA ALA A 8 -16.91 1.40 -7.87
C ALA A 8 -17.25 1.86 -6.44
N LYS A 9 -18.24 1.17 -5.85
CA LYS A 9 -18.82 1.42 -4.52
C LYS A 9 -18.61 0.26 -3.54
N HIS A 10 -17.84 -0.74 -3.93
CA HIS A 10 -17.46 -1.84 -3.05
C HIS A 10 -16.62 -1.30 -1.88
N ASP A 11 -16.63 -2.03 -0.77
CA ASP A 11 -15.89 -1.70 0.44
C ASP A 11 -14.88 -2.79 0.82
N ARG A 12 -14.01 -2.45 1.78
CA ARG A 12 -13.00 -3.39 2.31
C ARG A 12 -13.61 -4.59 2.99
N PHE A 13 -14.80 -4.46 3.59
CA PHE A 13 -15.50 -5.59 4.19
C PHE A 13 -15.81 -6.68 3.15
N SER A 14 -16.36 -6.29 2.01
CA SER A 14 -16.65 -7.21 0.90
C SER A 14 -15.37 -7.83 0.32
N HIS A 15 -14.28 -7.06 0.27
CA HIS A 15 -12.95 -7.52 -0.13
C HIS A 15 -12.41 -8.56 0.84
N SER A 16 -12.39 -8.30 2.15
CA SER A 16 -11.96 -9.26 3.18
C SER A 16 -12.71 -10.60 3.11
N ILE A 17 -14.02 -10.58 2.83
CA ILE A 17 -14.81 -11.82 2.62
C ILE A 17 -14.36 -12.55 1.35
N GLY A 18 -14.07 -11.82 0.28
CA GLY A 18 -13.57 -12.38 -0.97
C GLY A 18 -12.17 -12.97 -0.84
N THR A 19 -11.25 -12.26 -0.19
CA THR A 19 -9.91 -12.73 0.17
C THR A 19 -10.00 -13.98 1.04
N TYR A 20 -10.90 -14.01 2.04
CA TYR A 20 -11.18 -15.23 2.82
C TYR A 20 -11.63 -16.39 1.93
N HIS A 21 -12.56 -16.16 0.99
CA HIS A 21 -13.06 -17.17 0.08
C HIS A 21 -11.97 -17.73 -0.86
N LEU A 22 -11.15 -16.85 -1.45
CA LEU A 22 -10.01 -17.26 -2.26
C LEU A 22 -8.94 -17.94 -1.41
N GLY A 23 -8.74 -17.49 -0.16
CA GLY A 23 -7.90 -18.14 0.85
C GLY A 23 -8.29 -19.60 1.08
N GLN A 24 -9.58 -19.91 1.20
CA GLN A 24 -10.05 -21.30 1.31
C GLN A 24 -9.63 -22.15 0.12
N LYS A 25 -9.84 -21.65 -1.11
CA LYS A 25 -9.45 -22.37 -2.33
C LYS A 25 -7.94 -22.53 -2.44
N ALA A 26 -7.19 -21.49 -2.08
CA ALA A 26 -5.74 -21.50 -2.11
C ALA A 26 -5.16 -22.53 -1.13
N PHE A 27 -5.69 -22.56 0.09
CA PHE A 27 -5.32 -23.52 1.13
C PHE A 27 -5.64 -24.95 0.70
N ASP A 28 -6.83 -25.18 0.17
CA ASP A 28 -7.26 -26.51 -0.29
C ASP A 28 -6.42 -27.00 -1.48
N GLY A 29 -6.17 -26.13 -2.46
CA GLY A 29 -5.32 -26.41 -3.61
C GLY A 29 -3.88 -26.75 -3.20
N PHE A 30 -3.29 -25.94 -2.32
CA PHE A 30 -1.95 -26.17 -1.78
C PHE A 30 -1.83 -27.55 -1.12
N PHE A 31 -2.69 -27.86 -0.15
CA PHE A 31 -2.60 -29.15 0.56
C PHE A 31 -2.95 -30.36 -0.31
N THR A 32 -3.74 -30.17 -1.37
CA THR A 32 -4.03 -31.24 -2.36
C THR A 32 -2.77 -31.62 -3.15
N ASN A 33 -1.95 -30.63 -3.54
CA ASN A 33 -0.78 -30.86 -4.38
C ASN A 33 0.55 -30.91 -3.59
N ALA A 34 0.56 -30.59 -2.30
CA ALA A 34 1.77 -30.60 -1.48
C ALA A 34 2.24 -32.05 -1.15
N ALA A 35 1.32 -33.01 -1.09
CA ALA A 35 1.61 -34.37 -0.64
C ALA A 35 2.62 -35.16 -1.50
N PRO A 36 2.62 -35.09 -2.85
CA PRO A 36 3.58 -35.86 -3.64
C PRO A 36 5.01 -35.31 -3.60
N LEU A 37 5.17 -33.99 -3.44
CA LEU A 37 6.46 -33.31 -3.62
C LEU A 37 7.30 -33.26 -2.33
N ILE A 38 6.66 -33.30 -1.14
CA ILE A 38 7.34 -33.00 0.15
C ILE A 38 8.25 -34.14 0.58
N PHE A 39 7.96 -35.34 0.08
CA PHE A 39 8.38 -36.58 0.72
C PHE A 39 9.39 -37.41 -0.07
N GLU A 40 10.09 -36.82 -1.05
CA GLU A 40 11.36 -37.40 -1.52
C GLU A 40 12.43 -37.47 -0.40
N ASN A 41 12.26 -36.77 0.74
CA ASN A 41 13.32 -36.55 1.72
C ASN A 41 13.02 -36.93 3.20
N ILE A 42 11.91 -37.60 3.54
CA ILE A 42 11.61 -37.97 4.95
C ILE A 42 11.23 -39.44 5.06
N SER A 43 12.09 -40.26 5.68
CA SER A 43 12.01 -41.72 5.64
C SER A 43 11.09 -42.38 6.68
N ASN A 44 10.56 -41.67 7.68
CA ASN A 44 10.04 -42.31 8.91
C ASN A 44 8.61 -41.90 9.38
N LEU A 45 7.87 -41.05 8.67
CA LEU A 45 6.50 -40.61 9.05
C LEU A 45 5.48 -41.01 7.97
N SER A 46 4.22 -41.29 8.37
CA SER A 46 3.11 -41.42 7.41
C SER A 46 2.82 -40.04 6.79
N PRO A 47 3.14 -39.80 5.50
CA PRO A 47 3.12 -38.47 4.90
C PRO A 47 1.75 -37.79 4.96
N GLN A 48 0.71 -38.60 4.74
CA GLN A 48 -0.68 -38.17 4.76
C GLN A 48 -1.10 -37.69 6.16
N LYS A 49 -0.68 -38.39 7.22
CA LYS A 49 -0.99 -37.98 8.59
C LYS A 49 -0.28 -36.68 8.97
N PHE A 50 0.98 -36.51 8.58
CA PHE A 50 1.74 -35.28 8.84
C PHE A 50 1.06 -34.06 8.20
N LEU A 51 0.77 -34.14 6.89
CA LEU A 51 0.12 -33.04 6.19
C LEU A 51 -1.30 -32.79 6.66
N GLN A 52 -2.06 -33.83 6.97
CA GLN A 52 -3.41 -33.69 7.52
C GLN A 52 -3.36 -32.93 8.86
N GLN A 53 -2.42 -33.27 9.74
CA GLN A 53 -2.27 -32.58 11.02
C GLN A 53 -1.92 -31.10 10.83
N ARG A 54 -1.04 -30.75 9.89
CA ARG A 54 -0.70 -29.34 9.60
C ARG A 54 -1.85 -28.60 8.92
N ARG A 55 -2.57 -29.26 8.01
CA ARG A 55 -3.81 -28.76 7.41
C ARG A 55 -4.81 -28.38 8.50
N ASP A 56 -5.06 -29.27 9.45
CA ASP A 56 -6.01 -29.04 10.55
C ASP A 56 -5.52 -27.95 11.53
N ASN A 57 -4.21 -27.83 11.74
CA ASN A 57 -3.65 -26.83 12.65
C ASN A 57 -3.61 -25.41 12.07
N TYR A 58 -3.43 -25.27 10.76
CA TYR A 58 -3.15 -23.97 10.13
C TYR A 58 -4.34 -23.34 9.42
N ARG A 59 -5.37 -24.12 9.12
CA ARG A 59 -6.52 -23.65 8.34
C ARG A 59 -7.16 -22.41 8.94
N ASP A 60 -7.58 -22.49 10.20
CA ASP A 60 -8.36 -21.40 10.81
C ASP A 60 -7.50 -20.15 11.05
N SER A 61 -6.22 -20.33 11.39
CA SER A 61 -5.25 -19.23 11.50
C SER A 61 -5.02 -18.52 10.17
N PHE A 62 -4.77 -19.27 9.09
CA PHE A 62 -4.56 -18.70 7.75
C PHE A 62 -5.81 -17.99 7.23
N LEU A 63 -6.99 -18.58 7.42
CA LEU A 63 -8.24 -17.98 6.99
C LEU A 63 -8.61 -16.75 7.82
N LEU A 64 -8.31 -16.74 9.12
CA LEU A 64 -8.50 -15.57 9.96
C LEU A 64 -7.56 -14.43 9.53
N ALA A 65 -6.30 -14.75 9.17
CA ALA A 65 -5.39 -13.77 8.57
C ALA A 65 -5.96 -13.21 7.25
N CYS A 66 -6.47 -14.05 6.35
CA CYS A 66 -7.10 -13.59 5.11
C CYS A 66 -8.29 -12.65 5.36
N LEU A 67 -9.10 -12.95 6.38
CA LEU A 67 -10.26 -12.13 6.74
C LEU A 67 -9.87 -10.80 7.38
N LEU A 68 -8.78 -10.75 8.14
CA LEU A 68 -8.41 -9.60 8.97
C LEU A 68 -7.21 -8.81 8.46
N HIS A 69 -6.56 -9.19 7.35
CA HIS A 69 -5.37 -8.52 6.83
C HIS A 69 -5.55 -7.02 6.58
N ASP A 70 -6.79 -6.61 6.34
CA ASP A 70 -7.19 -5.27 5.90
C ASP A 70 -7.93 -4.45 6.96
N VAL A 71 -8.04 -4.97 8.19
CA VAL A 71 -8.84 -4.36 9.27
C VAL A 71 -8.25 -3.04 9.80
N GLY A 72 -6.95 -2.84 9.62
CA GLY A 72 -6.19 -1.67 10.05
C GLY A 72 -6.05 -0.57 8.98
N HIS A 73 -6.79 -0.64 7.88
CA HIS A 73 -6.73 0.41 6.86
C HIS A 73 -7.30 1.75 7.35
N ALA A 74 -6.56 2.82 7.04
CA ALA A 74 -7.06 4.18 7.19
C ALA A 74 -8.21 4.47 6.20
N PRO A 75 -9.10 5.42 6.52
CA PRO A 75 -10.01 6.02 5.53
C PRO A 75 -9.26 6.48 4.29
N PHE A 76 -9.83 6.33 3.11
CA PHE A 76 -9.16 6.64 1.84
C PHE A 76 -7.81 5.93 1.62
N SER A 77 -7.55 4.86 2.38
CA SER A 77 -6.50 3.88 2.12
C SER A 77 -5.11 4.52 2.02
N HIS A 78 -4.37 4.30 0.93
CA HIS A 78 -3.03 4.85 0.70
C HIS A 78 -2.91 6.37 0.90
N THR A 79 -4.00 7.13 0.78
CA THR A 79 -3.99 8.59 0.98
C THR A 79 -3.72 8.96 2.44
N CYS A 80 -4.39 8.28 3.37
CA CYS A 80 -4.20 8.51 4.79
C CYS A 80 -3.22 7.51 5.43
N GLU A 81 -2.83 6.46 4.72
CA GLU A 81 -1.90 5.47 5.24
C GLU A 81 -0.52 6.08 5.56
N ASP A 82 -0.05 7.00 4.71
CA ASP A 82 1.19 7.75 4.94
C ASP A 82 1.12 8.58 6.26
N LEU A 83 -0.08 8.84 6.79
CA LEU A 83 -0.28 9.55 8.07
C LEU A 83 -0.06 8.65 9.30
N TYR A 84 -0.14 7.32 9.16
CA TYR A 84 0.24 6.40 10.22
C TYR A 84 1.74 6.47 10.52
N CYS A 85 2.57 6.67 9.49
CA CYS A 85 4.03 6.63 9.57
C CYS A 85 4.69 7.88 8.97
N TYR A 86 4.16 9.07 9.28
CA TYR A 86 4.59 10.35 8.68
C TYR A 86 6.09 10.68 8.83
N LYS A 87 6.79 10.02 9.77
CA LYS A 87 8.25 9.97 9.78
C LYS A 87 8.65 8.61 9.24
N SER A 88 8.73 8.50 7.91
CA SER A 88 9.33 7.31 7.31
C SER A 88 10.68 7.07 7.97
N PRO A 89 11.02 5.82 8.32
CA PRO A 89 12.31 5.55 8.90
C PRO A 89 13.41 6.03 7.94
N LYS A 90 14.52 6.52 8.50
CA LYS A 90 15.75 6.60 7.71
C LYS A 90 16.05 5.18 7.22
N SER A 91 16.48 5.03 5.95
CA SER A 91 16.80 3.72 5.35
C SER A 91 17.47 2.79 6.36
N GLY A 92 16.80 1.67 6.62
CA GLY A 92 17.26 0.61 7.51
C GLY A 92 17.02 0.81 9.01
N GLN A 93 15.97 1.54 9.39
CA GLN A 93 15.40 1.55 10.75
C GLN A 93 13.94 1.09 10.71
N LEU A 94 13.44 0.53 11.81
CA LEU A 94 12.01 0.32 11.97
C LEU A 94 11.31 1.67 12.20
N SER A 95 10.08 1.78 11.71
CA SER A 95 9.18 2.88 11.98
C SER A 95 8.67 2.83 13.43
N GLU A 96 8.12 3.95 13.91
CA GLU A 96 7.50 4.04 15.24
C GLU A 96 6.39 2.98 15.40
N LEU A 97 5.58 2.76 14.36
CA LEU A 97 4.51 1.77 14.36
C LEU A 97 5.01 0.32 14.43
N GLU A 98 6.13 0.01 13.77
CA GLU A 98 6.75 -1.31 13.80
C GLU A 98 7.42 -1.62 15.14
N GLU A 99 8.08 -0.64 15.77
CA GLU A 99 8.62 -0.80 17.12
C GLU A 99 7.49 -0.93 18.15
N ASP A 100 6.41 -0.15 18.04
CA ASP A 100 5.22 -0.30 18.90
C ASP A 100 4.60 -1.70 18.79
N LEU A 101 4.55 -2.26 17.57
CA LEU A 101 4.10 -3.64 17.35
C LEU A 101 5.02 -4.65 18.04
N LEU A 102 6.34 -4.53 17.87
CA LEU A 102 7.30 -5.42 18.52
C LEU A 102 7.17 -5.34 20.04
N ASP A 103 7.12 -4.15 20.61
CA ASP A 103 6.96 -3.94 22.05
C ASP A 103 5.67 -4.59 22.57
N LYS A 104 4.57 -4.45 21.83
CA LYS A 104 3.28 -5.08 22.19
C LYS A 104 3.35 -6.60 22.13
N ILE A 105 4.02 -7.17 21.14
CA ILE A 105 4.25 -8.62 21.03
C ILE A 105 5.10 -9.13 22.20
N MET A 106 6.21 -8.45 22.50
CA MET A 106 7.12 -8.87 23.56
C MET A 106 6.45 -8.84 24.93
N ASN A 107 5.55 -7.88 25.17
CA ASN A 107 4.78 -7.75 26.41
C ASN A 107 3.45 -8.52 26.42
N PHE A 108 3.09 -9.22 25.34
CA PHE A 108 1.81 -9.96 25.25
C PHE A 108 1.76 -11.16 26.23
N ASP A 109 0.58 -11.69 26.53
CA ASP A 109 0.49 -12.83 27.45
C ASP A 109 1.13 -14.10 26.84
N ILE A 110 2.05 -14.70 27.61
CA ILE A 110 2.80 -15.91 27.25
C ILE A 110 1.92 -17.15 27.08
N SER A 111 0.68 -17.12 27.58
CA SER A 111 -0.31 -18.18 27.38
C SER A 111 -0.78 -18.28 25.92
N TYR A 112 -0.61 -17.20 25.15
CA TYR A 112 -1.00 -17.09 23.74
C TYR A 112 0.16 -17.04 22.77
N PHE A 113 1.28 -16.48 23.21
CA PHE A 113 2.48 -16.26 22.42
C PHE A 113 3.67 -16.59 23.31
N SER A 114 4.18 -17.82 23.24
CA SER A 114 5.20 -18.29 24.16
C SER A 114 6.49 -17.46 24.06
N GLN A 115 7.30 -17.45 25.11
CA GLN A 115 8.56 -16.67 25.08
C GLN A 115 9.50 -17.11 23.95
N SER A 116 9.50 -18.41 23.60
CA SER A 116 10.31 -18.91 22.49
C SER A 116 9.81 -18.35 21.15
N GLU A 117 8.50 -18.38 20.91
CA GLU A 117 7.89 -17.85 19.69
C GLU A 117 8.11 -16.34 19.59
N LYS A 118 7.99 -15.59 20.69
CA LYS A 118 8.26 -14.14 20.72
C LYS A 118 9.71 -13.82 20.32
N ASN A 119 10.67 -14.53 20.90
CA ASN A 119 12.09 -14.34 20.60
C ASN A 119 12.41 -14.70 19.13
N GLU A 120 11.79 -15.77 18.61
CA GLU A 120 11.91 -16.16 17.21
C GLU A 120 11.26 -15.13 16.28
N PHE A 121 10.08 -14.62 16.63
CA PHE A 121 9.40 -13.55 15.92
C PHE A 121 10.25 -12.28 15.86
N GLU A 122 10.79 -11.81 16.99
CA GLU A 122 11.63 -10.62 17.00
C GLU A 122 12.86 -10.80 16.12
N ALA A 123 13.52 -11.95 16.20
CA ALA A 123 14.70 -12.25 15.39
C ALA A 123 14.38 -12.27 13.88
N ASP A 124 13.29 -12.92 13.48
CA ASP A 124 12.83 -12.95 12.10
C ASP A 124 12.40 -11.56 11.62
N PHE A 125 11.57 -10.86 12.40
CA PHE A 125 11.05 -9.54 12.06
C PHE A 125 12.19 -8.52 11.87
N ARG A 126 13.17 -8.49 12.79
CA ARG A 126 14.36 -7.64 12.65
C ARG A 126 15.31 -8.13 11.56
N HIS A 127 15.22 -9.37 11.10
CA HIS A 127 15.99 -9.84 9.95
C HIS A 127 15.35 -9.42 8.61
N PHE A 128 14.02 -9.54 8.51
CA PHE A 128 13.27 -9.19 7.30
C PHE A 128 13.11 -7.68 7.13
N PHE A 129 12.86 -6.97 8.22
CA PHE A 129 12.53 -5.54 8.22
C PHE A 129 13.61 -4.68 8.91
N GLY A 130 14.56 -5.30 9.61
CA GLY A 130 15.66 -4.61 10.29
C GLY A 130 17.02 -4.80 9.61
N ASN A 131 17.91 -3.83 9.85
CA ASN A 131 19.27 -3.80 9.29
C ASN A 131 20.18 -4.87 9.93
N ASN A 132 20.45 -5.98 9.24
CA ASN A 132 21.63 -6.79 9.52
C ASN A 132 22.42 -7.27 8.29
N SER A 133 22.02 -6.87 7.07
CA SER A 133 22.86 -7.15 5.89
C SER A 133 23.83 -5.98 5.61
N LYS A 134 25.11 -6.19 5.89
CA LYS A 134 26.20 -5.27 5.51
C LYS A 134 26.50 -5.28 3.99
N ASP A 135 25.75 -6.05 3.20
CA ASP A 135 26.07 -6.39 1.81
C ASP A 135 24.93 -6.08 0.83
N ILE A 136 24.32 -4.89 0.88
CA ILE A 136 23.38 -4.47 -0.17
C ILE A 136 23.74 -3.06 -0.67
N LYS A 137 24.23 -3.00 -1.91
CA LYS A 137 24.63 -1.77 -2.62
C LYS A 137 23.45 -0.99 -3.22
N ASP A 138 22.21 -1.39 -2.97
CA ASP A 138 20.99 -0.78 -3.52
C ASP A 138 20.11 -0.22 -2.40
N LYS A 139 20.32 1.04 -2.02
CA LYS A 139 19.54 1.73 -0.96
C LYS A 139 18.07 1.99 -1.31
N ASP A 140 17.70 1.93 -2.59
CA ASP A 140 16.32 2.16 -3.05
C ASP A 140 15.42 0.90 -2.99
N LYS A 141 15.98 -0.28 -2.68
CA LYS A 141 15.20 -1.52 -2.51
C LYS A 141 14.66 -1.73 -1.08
N ASP A 142 15.08 -0.93 -0.11
CA ASP A 142 14.72 -1.11 1.30
C ASP A 142 13.25 -0.79 1.61
N LYS A 143 12.61 0.16 0.90
CA LYS A 143 11.18 0.50 1.11
C LYS A 143 10.22 -0.68 0.80
N ASP A 144 10.60 -1.57 -0.13
CA ASP A 144 9.79 -2.73 -0.54
C ASP A 144 9.94 -3.95 0.38
N LEU A 145 10.69 -3.82 1.48
CA LEU A 145 10.87 -4.87 2.47
C LEU A 145 9.95 -4.69 3.67
N HIS A 146 9.65 -3.46 4.08
CA HIS A 146 8.80 -3.19 5.24
C HIS A 146 7.32 -3.54 4.99
N PRO A 147 6.59 -4.02 6.01
CA PRO A 147 5.13 -4.13 5.93
C PRO A 147 4.50 -2.77 5.66
N ALA A 148 3.38 -2.78 4.93
CA ALA A 148 2.61 -1.56 4.73
C ALA A 148 2.03 -1.10 6.09
N PRO A 149 1.91 0.22 6.36
CA PRO A 149 1.40 0.70 7.65
C PRO A 149 0.03 0.10 8.04
N HIS A 150 -0.85 -0.16 7.08
CA HIS A 150 -2.13 -0.83 7.37
C HIS A 150 -1.99 -2.30 7.79
N GLU A 151 -0.96 -3.02 7.33
CA GLU A 151 -0.67 -4.40 7.74
C GLU A 151 -0.22 -4.42 9.21
N THR A 152 0.68 -3.50 9.58
CA THR A 152 1.13 -3.32 10.98
C THR A 152 -0.03 -2.89 11.89
N MET A 153 -0.89 -1.98 11.42
CA MET A 153 -2.10 -1.59 12.15
C MET A 153 -3.08 -2.76 12.32
N SER A 154 -3.26 -3.59 11.28
CA SER A 154 -4.09 -4.79 11.35
C SER A 154 -3.56 -5.79 12.37
N ALA A 155 -2.23 -6.01 12.40
CA ALA A 155 -1.57 -6.83 13.41
C ALA A 155 -1.80 -6.31 14.83
N LEU A 156 -1.68 -4.99 15.06
CA LEU A 156 -1.96 -4.35 16.34
C LEU A 156 -3.41 -4.55 16.81
N ILE A 157 -4.39 -4.37 15.92
CA ILE A 157 -5.82 -4.60 16.21
C ILE A 157 -6.05 -6.06 16.61
N ILE A 158 -5.44 -7.00 15.88
CA ILE A 158 -5.59 -8.43 16.16
C ILE A 158 -5.03 -8.79 17.52
N LEU A 159 -3.87 -8.26 17.89
CA LEU A 159 -3.31 -8.45 19.23
C LEU A 159 -4.28 -7.96 20.31
N GLU A 160 -4.85 -6.75 20.18
CA GLU A 160 -5.79 -6.22 21.18
C GLU A 160 -7.10 -7.00 21.29
N LYS A 161 -7.58 -7.53 20.17
CA LYS A 161 -8.89 -8.17 20.09
C LYS A 161 -8.78 -9.69 20.03
N TYR A 162 -7.60 -10.26 20.30
CA TYR A 162 -7.36 -11.69 20.14
C TYR A 162 -8.29 -12.55 21.02
N ASP A 163 -8.52 -12.15 22.27
CA ASP A 163 -9.46 -12.84 23.17
C ASP A 163 -10.87 -12.91 22.59
N LEU A 164 -11.33 -11.84 21.92
CA LEU A 164 -12.63 -11.81 21.27
C LEU A 164 -12.68 -12.83 20.13
N PHE A 165 -11.66 -12.88 19.28
CA PHE A 165 -11.60 -13.83 18.17
C PHE A 165 -11.51 -15.27 18.66
N LYS A 166 -10.63 -15.53 19.63
CA LYS A 166 -10.50 -16.86 20.26
C LYS A 166 -11.83 -17.35 20.82
N LYS A 167 -12.59 -16.47 21.47
CA LYS A 167 -13.91 -16.81 22.02
C LYS A 167 -14.88 -17.30 20.95
N CYS A 168 -14.87 -16.73 19.75
CA CYS A 168 -15.72 -17.19 18.65
C CYS A 168 -15.44 -18.67 18.28
N PHE A 169 -14.19 -19.11 18.35
CA PHE A 169 -13.83 -20.51 18.08
C PHE A 169 -14.26 -21.43 19.23
N THR A 170 -14.04 -21.02 20.48
CA THR A 170 -14.48 -21.82 21.64
C THR A 170 -16.00 -21.96 21.70
N ASP A 171 -16.74 -20.89 21.40
CA ASP A 171 -18.21 -20.88 21.39
C ASP A 171 -18.78 -21.77 20.25
N SER A 172 -18.02 -21.93 19.16
CA SER A 172 -18.37 -22.85 18.06
C SER A 172 -18.04 -24.32 18.34
N GLY A 173 -17.54 -24.65 19.53
CA GLY A 173 -17.19 -26.02 19.94
C GLY A 173 -15.84 -26.51 19.42
N GLN A 174 -15.01 -25.63 18.85
CA GLN A 174 -13.65 -26.00 18.46
C GLN A 174 -12.71 -26.09 19.67
N THR A 175 -11.86 -27.11 19.68
CA THR A 175 -10.94 -27.39 20.80
C THR A 175 -9.57 -26.73 20.66
N LYS A 176 -9.18 -26.34 19.43
CA LYS A 176 -7.92 -25.65 19.15
C LYS A 176 -8.21 -24.20 18.86
N SER A 177 -7.49 -23.30 19.53
CA SER A 177 -7.49 -21.90 19.16
C SER A 177 -6.57 -21.68 17.96
N PRO A 178 -6.84 -20.65 17.14
CA PRO A 178 -5.89 -20.20 16.12
C PRO A 178 -4.50 -19.90 16.71
N LEU A 179 -3.49 -19.85 15.85
CA LEU A 179 -2.11 -19.56 16.24
C LEU A 179 -1.84 -18.08 15.99
N LEU A 180 -1.76 -17.29 17.08
CA LEU A 180 -1.61 -15.84 17.01
C LEU A 180 -0.34 -15.41 16.25
N ASP A 181 0.81 -16.01 16.59
CA ASP A 181 2.09 -15.78 15.89
C ASP A 181 1.95 -15.94 14.37
N PHE A 182 1.32 -17.04 13.94
CA PHE A 182 1.16 -17.34 12.52
C PHE A 182 0.19 -16.36 11.82
N ILE A 183 -0.88 -15.93 12.49
CA ILE A 183 -1.81 -14.92 11.96
C ILE A 183 -1.08 -13.59 11.70
N ILE A 184 -0.34 -13.12 12.70
CA ILE A 184 0.40 -11.85 12.63
C ILE A 184 1.44 -11.91 11.53
N ARG A 185 2.22 -13.00 11.46
CA ARG A 185 3.21 -13.24 10.40
C ARG A 185 2.61 -13.27 9.00
N ALA A 186 1.44 -13.89 8.83
CA ALA A 186 0.76 -13.97 7.53
C ALA A 186 0.31 -12.60 7.02
N ILE A 187 -0.17 -11.73 7.90
CA ILE A 187 -0.59 -10.36 7.54
C ILE A 187 0.61 -9.51 7.15
N LEU A 188 1.69 -9.57 7.93
CA LEU A 188 2.90 -8.77 7.71
C LEU A 188 3.79 -9.30 6.58
N GLY A 189 3.55 -10.52 6.07
CA GLY A 189 4.49 -11.20 5.18
C GLY A 189 5.79 -11.66 5.86
N CYS A 190 5.84 -11.72 7.19
CA CYS A 190 7.04 -12.07 7.96
C CYS A 190 7.25 -13.59 8.06
N THR A 191 8.05 -14.16 7.15
CA THR A 191 8.31 -15.61 7.11
C THR A 191 9.19 -16.11 8.26
N TYR A 192 9.07 -17.39 8.60
CA TYR A 192 9.90 -18.07 9.60
C TYR A 192 11.31 -18.34 9.06
N GLY A 193 12.32 -17.92 9.80
CA GLY A 193 13.73 -18.24 9.54
C GLY A 193 14.05 -19.70 9.85
N VAL A 194 14.96 -20.28 9.07
CA VAL A 194 15.45 -21.66 9.29
C VAL A 194 16.84 -21.65 9.90
N SER A 195 17.03 -22.42 10.96
CA SER A 195 18.31 -22.57 11.67
C SER A 195 18.95 -23.93 11.38
N HIS A 196 20.29 -24.00 11.39
CA HIS A 196 21.01 -25.28 11.30
C HIS A 196 20.71 -26.26 12.43
N LYS A 197 20.12 -25.79 13.54
CA LYS A 197 19.70 -26.63 14.67
C LYS A 197 18.29 -27.22 14.49
N ASP A 198 17.54 -26.75 13.49
CA ASP A 198 16.18 -27.22 13.25
C ASP A 198 16.19 -28.66 12.73
N SER A 199 15.29 -29.49 13.28
CA SER A 199 15.08 -30.83 12.75
C SER A 199 14.47 -30.74 11.34
N PRO A 200 14.67 -31.76 10.46
CA PRO A 200 14.04 -31.77 9.14
C PRO A 200 12.51 -31.57 9.16
N GLU A 201 11.85 -32.05 10.22
CA GLU A 201 10.41 -31.83 10.43
C GLU A 201 10.09 -30.37 10.73
N CYS A 202 10.88 -29.72 11.60
CA CYS A 202 10.74 -28.29 11.90
C CYS A 202 10.96 -27.43 10.65
N VAL A 203 12.01 -27.74 9.88
CA VAL A 203 12.33 -27.06 8.61
C VAL A 203 11.17 -27.14 7.63
N LEU A 204 10.59 -28.34 7.46
CA LEU A 204 9.44 -28.54 6.59
C LEU A 204 8.21 -27.78 7.09
N ASP A 205 7.96 -27.81 8.40
CA ASP A 205 6.83 -27.15 9.01
C ASP A 205 6.86 -25.63 8.87
N LYS A 206 8.04 -25.02 9.08
CA LYS A 206 8.30 -23.61 8.77
C LYS A 206 8.10 -23.33 7.28
N GLY A 207 8.59 -24.21 6.41
CA GLY A 207 8.38 -24.12 4.96
C GLY A 207 6.90 -24.08 4.53
N ILE A 208 6.07 -24.94 5.13
CA ILE A 208 4.61 -24.94 4.87
C ILE A 208 3.99 -23.62 5.32
N ARG A 209 4.32 -23.14 6.53
CA ARG A 209 3.82 -21.86 7.02
C ARG A 209 4.29 -20.68 6.16
N ASN A 210 5.54 -20.69 5.71
CA ASN A 210 6.07 -19.68 4.78
C ASN A 210 5.33 -19.68 3.45
N CYS A 211 5.00 -20.86 2.91
CA CYS A 211 4.17 -20.94 1.71
C CYS A 211 2.81 -20.28 1.95
N LEU A 212 2.14 -20.59 3.06
CA LEU A 212 0.84 -20.01 3.40
C LEU A 212 0.92 -18.49 3.63
N ILE A 213 1.95 -17.98 4.33
CA ILE A 213 2.20 -16.54 4.48
C ILE A 213 2.25 -15.87 3.11
N LEU A 214 3.04 -16.46 2.19
CA LEU A 214 3.20 -15.95 0.83
C LEU A 214 1.97 -16.16 -0.07
N LEU A 215 0.96 -16.95 0.33
CA LEU A 215 -0.32 -17.03 -0.38
C LEU A 215 -1.24 -15.84 -0.06
N LEU A 216 -1.01 -15.15 1.06
CA LEU A 216 -1.73 -13.93 1.45
C LEU A 216 -0.92 -12.68 1.15
N ASN A 217 0.38 -12.70 1.44
CA ASN A 217 1.27 -11.56 1.29
C ASN A 217 2.44 -11.90 0.34
N SER A 218 2.30 -11.56 -0.94
CA SER A 218 3.33 -11.72 -1.95
C SER A 218 3.49 -10.46 -2.80
N LYS A 219 4.63 -10.35 -3.50
CA LYS A 219 4.84 -9.23 -4.44
C LYS A 219 4.05 -9.37 -5.75
N THR A 220 3.67 -10.59 -6.12
CA THR A 220 3.18 -10.89 -7.48
C THR A 220 1.78 -11.48 -7.52
N VAL A 221 1.52 -12.57 -6.80
CA VAL A 221 0.26 -13.32 -6.84
C VAL A 221 -0.06 -13.88 -5.46
N ASP A 222 -1.09 -13.33 -4.84
CA ASP A 222 -1.69 -13.78 -3.59
C ASP A 222 -3.21 -13.59 -3.64
N VAL A 223 -3.91 -14.14 -2.65
CA VAL A 223 -5.38 -14.13 -2.62
C VAL A 223 -5.98 -12.75 -2.42
N ASP A 224 -5.25 -11.82 -1.78
CA ASP A 224 -5.62 -10.40 -1.68
C ASP A 224 -5.68 -9.79 -3.09
N LYS A 225 -4.56 -9.87 -3.83
CA LYS A 225 -4.46 -9.33 -5.19
C LYS A 225 -5.46 -9.95 -6.16
N LEU A 226 -5.67 -11.26 -6.08
CA LEU A 226 -6.64 -11.94 -6.92
C LEU A 226 -8.08 -11.50 -6.65
N ASP A 227 -8.42 -11.17 -5.39
CA ASP A 227 -9.74 -10.65 -5.07
C ASP A 227 -9.91 -9.23 -5.60
N TYR A 228 -9.02 -8.30 -5.23
CA TYR A 228 -9.24 -6.90 -5.60
C TYR A 228 -9.17 -6.69 -7.13
N ILE A 229 -8.32 -7.42 -7.87
CA ILE A 229 -8.28 -7.31 -9.34
C ILE A 229 -9.63 -7.74 -9.95
N ALA A 230 -10.19 -8.86 -9.48
CA ALA A 230 -11.46 -9.37 -9.98
C ALA A 230 -12.64 -8.47 -9.57
N ARG A 231 -12.65 -8.04 -8.31
CA ARG A 231 -13.69 -7.18 -7.74
C ARG A 231 -13.70 -5.80 -8.36
N ASP A 232 -12.54 -5.18 -8.52
CA ASP A 232 -12.41 -3.86 -9.13
C ASP A 232 -12.96 -3.88 -10.54
N SER A 233 -12.57 -4.86 -11.36
CA SER A 233 -13.09 -5.00 -12.72
C SER A 233 -14.60 -5.20 -12.74
N LEU A 234 -15.13 -6.10 -11.90
CA LEU A 234 -16.57 -6.38 -11.84
C LEU A 234 -17.39 -5.14 -11.42
N MET A 235 -16.94 -4.43 -10.38
CA MET A 235 -17.73 -3.38 -9.74
C MET A 235 -17.60 -2.03 -10.45
N SER A 236 -16.43 -1.72 -11.02
CA SER A 236 -16.22 -0.49 -11.79
C SER A 236 -16.77 -0.56 -13.22
N GLY A 237 -16.94 -1.78 -13.75
CA GLY A 237 -17.29 -2.00 -15.15
C GLY A 237 -16.15 -1.76 -16.14
N TYR A 238 -14.91 -1.48 -15.69
CA TYR A 238 -13.78 -1.41 -16.63
C TYR A 238 -13.45 -2.83 -17.11
N GLN A 239 -13.25 -2.96 -18.42
CA GLN A 239 -12.95 -4.24 -19.05
C GLN A 239 -11.50 -4.63 -18.72
N ASN A 240 -11.35 -5.75 -18.00
CA ASN A 240 -10.06 -6.36 -17.74
C ASN A 240 -9.97 -7.78 -18.29
N VAL A 241 -8.77 -8.35 -18.26
CA VAL A 241 -8.55 -9.77 -18.54
C VAL A 241 -9.28 -10.61 -17.48
N VAL A 242 -10.06 -11.59 -17.93
CA VAL A 242 -10.79 -12.52 -17.03
C VAL A 242 -9.80 -13.41 -16.29
N LEU A 243 -9.97 -13.50 -14.97
CA LEU A 243 -9.16 -14.35 -14.09
C LEU A 243 -9.93 -15.62 -13.73
N ASP A 244 -9.37 -16.77 -14.10
CA ASP A 244 -9.86 -18.09 -13.69
C ASP A 244 -9.20 -18.49 -12.36
N ASN A 245 -9.66 -17.84 -11.28
CA ASN A 245 -9.11 -18.05 -9.94
C ASN A 245 -9.26 -19.51 -9.46
N GLU A 246 -10.30 -20.22 -9.89
CA GLU A 246 -10.49 -21.64 -9.57
C GLU A 246 -9.32 -22.47 -10.10
N ARG A 247 -9.05 -22.37 -11.40
CA ARG A 247 -8.00 -23.15 -12.05
C ARG A 247 -6.60 -22.76 -11.55
N LEU A 248 -6.39 -21.48 -11.27
CA LEU A 248 -5.12 -21.01 -10.72
C LEU A 248 -4.88 -21.59 -9.34
N LEU A 249 -5.82 -21.43 -8.42
CA LEU A 249 -5.66 -21.84 -7.03
C LEU A 249 -5.69 -23.36 -6.87
N SER A 250 -6.45 -24.10 -7.68
CA SER A 250 -6.42 -25.58 -7.68
C SER A 250 -5.08 -26.15 -8.14
N SER A 251 -4.25 -25.35 -8.82
CA SER A 251 -2.93 -25.75 -9.32
C SER A 251 -1.78 -25.42 -8.37
N LEU A 252 -2.08 -24.79 -7.23
CA LEU A 252 -1.07 -24.39 -6.25
C LEU A 252 -0.30 -25.60 -5.73
N CYS A 253 1.01 -25.50 -5.78
CA CYS A 253 1.97 -26.41 -5.20
C CYS A 253 3.06 -25.58 -4.52
N TYR A 254 4.24 -26.14 -4.36
CA TYR A 254 5.38 -25.41 -3.84
C TYR A 254 6.67 -25.93 -4.49
N VAL A 255 7.72 -25.13 -4.40
CA VAL A 255 9.06 -25.49 -4.86
C VAL A 255 10.04 -25.31 -3.71
N LYS A 256 10.96 -26.25 -3.56
CA LYS A 256 12.11 -26.15 -2.68
C LYS A 256 13.24 -25.45 -3.45
N LYS A 257 13.58 -24.21 -3.10
CA LYS A 257 14.70 -23.47 -3.71
C LYS A 257 16.03 -23.95 -3.15
N THR A 258 16.11 -24.02 -1.83
CA THR A 258 17.24 -24.54 -1.05
C THR A 258 16.70 -25.29 0.17
N GLU A 259 17.56 -25.86 1.00
CA GLU A 259 17.12 -26.52 2.22
C GLU A 259 16.44 -25.54 3.18
N GLY A 260 15.13 -25.73 3.42
CA GLY A 260 14.32 -24.86 4.27
C GLY A 260 13.67 -23.67 3.57
N ASP A 261 14.03 -23.37 2.32
CA ASP A 261 13.40 -22.33 1.51
C ASP A 261 12.33 -22.93 0.60
N TYR A 262 11.10 -22.94 1.09
CA TYR A 262 9.92 -23.40 0.37
C TYR A 262 9.06 -22.19 -0.03
N VAL A 263 8.74 -22.11 -1.31
CA VAL A 263 7.91 -21.03 -1.87
C VAL A 263 6.68 -21.60 -2.55
N PRO A 264 5.52 -20.90 -2.49
CA PRO A 264 4.34 -21.33 -3.24
C PRO A 264 4.64 -21.23 -4.73
N ALA A 265 4.10 -22.19 -5.49
CA ALA A 265 4.28 -22.28 -6.93
C ALA A 265 2.98 -22.77 -7.58
N PHE A 266 2.95 -22.78 -8.91
CA PHE A 266 1.81 -23.26 -9.67
C PHE A 266 2.26 -24.35 -10.64
N ASN A 267 1.45 -25.39 -10.78
CA ASN A 267 1.68 -26.40 -11.81
C ASN A 267 1.66 -25.77 -13.21
N LYS A 268 2.45 -26.32 -14.13
CA LYS A 268 2.58 -25.84 -15.53
C LYS A 268 1.22 -25.69 -16.25
N SER A 269 0.22 -26.46 -15.85
CA SER A 269 -1.16 -26.40 -16.37
C SER A 269 -1.86 -25.05 -16.18
N ALA A 270 -1.42 -24.21 -15.23
CA ALA A 270 -2.00 -22.90 -14.95
C ALA A 270 -1.19 -21.72 -15.52
N LEU A 271 -0.12 -21.98 -16.29
CA LEU A 271 0.75 -20.93 -16.84
C LEU A 271 -0.03 -19.87 -17.65
N SER A 272 -1.03 -20.28 -18.42
CA SER A 272 -1.88 -19.35 -19.18
C SER A 272 -2.70 -18.43 -18.28
N VAL A 273 -3.17 -18.93 -17.13
CA VAL A 273 -3.94 -18.15 -16.16
C VAL A 273 -3.02 -17.18 -15.41
N LEU A 274 -1.82 -17.61 -15.05
CA LEU A 274 -0.81 -16.76 -14.44
C LEU A 274 -0.44 -15.56 -15.34
N ASN A 275 -0.31 -15.81 -16.65
CA ASN A 275 -0.09 -14.72 -17.62
C ASN A 275 -1.25 -13.71 -17.63
N ASN A 276 -2.50 -14.19 -17.50
CA ASN A 276 -3.66 -13.31 -17.39
C ASN A 276 -3.63 -12.46 -16.11
N VAL A 277 -3.19 -13.01 -14.97
CA VAL A 277 -3.03 -12.25 -13.73
C VAL A 277 -2.07 -11.08 -13.92
N ILE A 278 -0.90 -11.34 -14.54
CA ILE A 278 0.10 -10.29 -14.82
C ILE A 278 -0.47 -9.22 -15.74
N ALA A 279 -1.14 -9.63 -16.82
CA ALA A 279 -1.79 -8.69 -17.75
C ALA A 279 -2.88 -7.86 -17.06
N ALA A 280 -3.69 -8.48 -16.21
CA ALA A 280 -4.77 -7.83 -15.47
C ALA A 280 -4.24 -6.79 -14.47
N LYS A 281 -3.16 -7.12 -13.74
CA LYS A 281 -2.48 -6.20 -12.81
C LYS A 281 -1.90 -4.99 -13.54
N ASN A 282 -1.21 -5.21 -14.66
CA ASN A 282 -0.65 -4.11 -15.48
C ASN A 282 -1.76 -3.20 -16.05
N SER A 283 -2.87 -3.79 -16.48
CA SER A 283 -4.05 -3.06 -16.97
C SER A 283 -4.67 -2.19 -15.88
N GLN A 284 -4.85 -2.73 -14.68
CA GLN A 284 -5.39 -2.00 -13.54
C GLN A 284 -4.48 -0.84 -13.10
N ALA A 285 -3.16 -1.08 -13.02
CA ALA A 285 -2.18 -0.02 -12.79
C ALA A 285 -2.34 1.11 -13.81
N LYS A 286 -2.55 0.78 -15.09
CA LYS A 286 -2.74 1.75 -16.17
C LYS A 286 -4.03 2.55 -16.05
N TRP A 287 -5.16 1.85 -15.99
CA TRP A 287 -6.47 2.43 -16.24
C TRP A 287 -7.19 2.90 -14.97
N ILE A 288 -6.67 2.54 -13.80
CA ILE A 288 -7.25 2.92 -12.52
C ILE A 288 -6.27 3.78 -11.73
N PHE A 289 -5.17 3.18 -11.28
CA PHE A 289 -4.28 3.82 -10.29
C PHE A 289 -3.52 4.99 -10.90
N ASN A 290 -2.95 4.80 -12.10
CA ASN A 290 -2.21 5.85 -12.80
C ASN A 290 -3.09 6.70 -13.72
N HIS A 291 -4.42 6.55 -13.72
CA HIS A 291 -5.26 7.43 -14.52
C HIS A 291 -5.14 8.87 -14.01
N PRO A 292 -4.95 9.89 -14.87
CA PRO A 292 -4.69 11.27 -14.45
C PRO A 292 -5.72 11.78 -13.44
N ILE A 293 -7.01 11.59 -13.71
CA ILE A 293 -8.09 12.01 -12.79
C ILE A 293 -7.96 11.34 -11.40
N THR A 294 -7.55 10.07 -11.32
CA THR A 294 -7.34 9.38 -10.04
C THR A 294 -6.13 9.96 -9.30
N VAL A 295 -5.03 10.20 -10.01
CA VAL A 295 -3.80 10.78 -9.44
C VAL A 295 -4.09 12.20 -8.91
N TYR A 296 -4.83 13.00 -9.66
CA TYR A 296 -5.24 14.35 -9.26
C TYR A 296 -6.22 14.35 -8.08
N ASP A 297 -7.18 13.42 -8.05
CA ASP A 297 -8.12 13.28 -6.93
C ASP A 297 -7.40 12.91 -5.62
N HIS A 298 -6.39 12.03 -5.69
CA HIS A 298 -5.52 11.70 -4.54
C HIS A 298 -4.73 12.93 -4.06
N TYR A 299 -4.16 13.71 -4.99
CA TYR A 299 -3.50 14.97 -4.69
C TYR A 299 -4.44 15.96 -3.98
N LEU A 300 -5.64 16.19 -4.51
CA LEU A 300 -6.60 17.11 -3.90
C LEU A 300 -7.07 16.64 -2.53
N LEU A 301 -7.30 15.33 -2.38
CA LEU A 301 -7.71 14.76 -1.10
C LEU A 301 -6.62 14.93 -0.03
N ASN A 302 -5.35 14.72 -0.37
CA ASN A 302 -4.22 15.00 0.52
C ASN A 302 -4.23 16.46 1.00
N ARG A 303 -4.41 17.41 0.08
CA ARG A 303 -4.51 18.84 0.45
C ARG A 303 -5.71 19.13 1.34
N CYS A 304 -6.87 18.52 1.06
CA CYS A 304 -8.04 18.65 1.92
C CYS A 304 -7.78 18.14 3.33
N ILE A 305 -7.11 16.99 3.48
CA ILE A 305 -6.76 16.43 4.79
C ILE A 305 -5.83 17.38 5.54
N VAL A 306 -4.81 17.93 4.88
CA VAL A 306 -3.91 18.93 5.51
C VAL A 306 -4.68 20.18 5.95
N THR A 307 -5.60 20.68 5.11
CA THR A 307 -6.44 21.84 5.47
C THR A 307 -7.32 21.51 6.68
N VAL A 308 -7.90 20.31 6.76
CA VAL A 308 -8.66 19.85 7.92
C VAL A 308 -7.80 19.80 9.19
N LEU A 309 -6.60 19.23 9.10
CA LEU A 309 -5.68 19.15 10.25
C LEU A 309 -5.26 20.54 10.73
N LYS A 310 -4.94 21.46 9.82
CA LYS A 310 -4.66 22.89 10.13
C LYS A 310 -5.86 23.57 10.79
N HIS A 311 -7.05 23.34 10.26
CA HIS A 311 -8.30 23.89 10.78
C HIS A 311 -8.58 23.41 12.22
N LEU A 312 -8.40 22.12 12.48
CA LEU A 312 -8.52 21.56 13.83
C LEU A 312 -7.46 22.13 14.80
N ALA A 313 -6.23 22.37 14.32
CA ALA A 313 -5.15 22.94 15.14
C ALA A 313 -5.46 24.37 15.60
N VAL A 314 -5.99 25.21 14.71
CA VAL A 314 -6.34 26.60 15.02
C VAL A 314 -7.51 26.69 15.99
N ASN A 315 -8.54 25.86 15.81
CA ASN A 315 -9.73 25.87 16.67
C ASN A 315 -9.55 25.08 17.98
N GLY A 316 -8.58 24.18 18.04
CA GLY A 316 -8.43 23.17 19.09
C GLY A 316 -7.76 23.62 20.39
N SER A 317 -7.56 24.92 20.65
CA SER A 317 -6.85 25.43 21.84
C SER A 317 -5.39 24.93 21.96
N HIS A 318 -4.48 25.46 21.14
CA HIS A 318 -3.02 25.25 21.23
C HIS A 318 -2.49 23.82 21.03
N VAL A 319 -3.23 22.92 20.36
CA VAL A 319 -2.69 21.61 19.95
C VAL A 319 -1.92 21.77 18.63
N SER A 320 -0.71 21.22 18.56
CA SER A 320 0.12 21.32 17.35
C SER A 320 -0.42 20.46 16.20
N PHE A 321 -0.10 20.82 14.95
CA PHE A 321 -0.47 20.04 13.76
C PHE A 321 -0.02 18.57 13.87
N ASP A 322 1.21 18.34 14.33
CA ASP A 322 1.77 16.98 14.48
C ASP A 322 1.05 16.18 15.56
N GLU A 323 0.61 16.83 16.63
CA GLU A 323 -0.11 16.17 17.72
C GLU A 323 -1.53 15.79 17.30
N ILE A 324 -2.27 16.68 16.61
CA ILE A 324 -3.58 16.35 16.03
C ILE A 324 -3.48 15.19 15.06
N LYS A 325 -2.47 15.21 14.18
CA LYS A 325 -2.21 14.14 13.23
C LYS A 325 -2.00 12.81 13.95
N LYS A 326 -1.10 12.78 14.95
CA LYS A 326 -0.83 11.56 15.74
C LYS A 326 -2.08 11.08 16.48
N GLN A 327 -2.88 11.99 17.03
CA GLN A 327 -4.11 11.64 17.74
C GLN A 327 -5.21 11.10 16.80
N MET A 328 -5.32 11.66 15.60
CA MET A 328 -6.37 11.33 14.63
C MET A 328 -6.14 9.99 13.94
N PHE A 329 -4.89 9.68 13.60
CA PHE A 329 -4.48 8.43 12.96
C PHE A 329 -3.86 7.46 13.96
N ASP A 330 -4.43 7.40 15.16
CA ASP A 330 -4.08 6.46 16.22
C ASP A 330 -4.94 5.19 16.15
N LEU A 331 -4.42 4.07 16.66
CA LEU A 331 -5.15 2.80 16.76
C LEU A 331 -6.51 2.96 17.47
N SER A 332 -6.58 3.80 18.51
CA SER A 332 -7.81 4.02 19.27
C SER A 332 -8.93 4.66 18.44
N THR A 333 -8.62 5.47 17.42
CA THR A 333 -9.64 6.12 16.58
C THR A 333 -10.36 5.15 15.66
N LEU A 334 -9.76 4.00 15.35
CA LEU A 334 -10.42 2.90 14.65
C LEU A 334 -11.37 2.09 15.55
N SER A 335 -11.34 2.33 16.86
CA SER A 335 -12.11 1.60 17.86
C SER A 335 -13.30 2.39 18.41
N LYS A 336 -14.12 1.72 19.24
CA LYS A 336 -15.20 2.35 20.01
C LYS A 336 -14.69 3.23 21.16
N GLU A 337 -13.44 3.06 21.57
CA GLU A 337 -12.82 3.90 22.59
C GLU A 337 -12.52 5.28 22.00
N GLY A 338 -12.03 5.33 20.76
CA GLY A 338 -11.68 6.57 20.09
C GLY A 338 -10.55 7.35 20.75
N ASN A 339 -10.26 8.50 20.17
CA ASN A 339 -9.29 9.44 20.70
C ASN A 339 -9.85 10.85 20.76
N LYS A 340 -9.39 11.62 21.74
CA LYS A 340 -9.71 13.04 21.86
C LYS A 340 -8.70 13.82 21.02
N ILE A 341 -9.19 14.49 19.97
CA ILE A 341 -8.36 15.21 18.99
C ILE A 341 -8.19 16.68 19.39
N THR A 342 -9.25 17.26 19.95
CA THR A 342 -9.23 18.60 20.54
C THR A 342 -10.07 18.62 21.80
N THR A 343 -10.12 19.75 22.51
CA THR A 343 -10.99 19.92 23.70
C THR A 343 -12.45 19.54 23.43
N GLU A 344 -12.94 19.78 22.21
CA GLU A 344 -14.34 19.63 21.80
C GLU A 344 -14.55 18.50 20.77
N CYS A 345 -13.48 17.95 20.19
CA CYS A 345 -13.56 16.91 19.17
C CYS A 345 -13.00 15.58 19.67
N ARG A 346 -13.83 14.54 19.62
CA ARG A 346 -13.44 13.13 19.82
C ARG A 346 -13.84 12.34 18.58
N ILE A 347 -12.95 11.49 18.10
CA ILE A 347 -13.18 10.62 16.95
C ILE A 347 -13.17 9.17 17.40
N MET A 348 -14.17 8.40 16.97
CA MET A 348 -14.32 6.96 17.21
C MET A 348 -14.74 6.32 15.88
N LEU A 349 -14.34 5.07 15.64
CA LEU A 349 -14.68 4.31 14.43
C LEU A 349 -14.43 5.09 13.13
N LEU A 350 -13.27 5.74 13.04
CA LEU A 350 -12.91 6.65 11.96
C LEU A 350 -13.10 6.00 10.57
N SER A 351 -13.85 6.69 9.70
CA SER A 351 -14.21 6.22 8.37
C SER A 351 -14.14 7.33 7.30
N ASP A 352 -14.32 6.98 6.03
CA ASP A 352 -14.37 7.94 4.91
C ASP A 352 -15.44 9.03 5.15
N ALA A 353 -16.57 8.67 5.77
CA ALA A 353 -17.66 9.61 6.03
C ALA A 353 -17.25 10.71 7.02
N ASP A 354 -16.43 10.37 8.03
CA ASP A 354 -15.94 11.31 9.04
C ASP A 354 -14.96 12.31 8.41
N ILE A 355 -14.04 11.83 7.58
CA ILE A 355 -13.11 12.69 6.83
C ILE A 355 -13.89 13.64 5.92
N ILE A 356 -14.87 13.14 5.16
CA ILE A 356 -15.71 14.00 4.29
C ILE A 356 -16.50 15.02 5.11
N TYR A 357 -17.01 14.63 6.28
CA TYR A 357 -17.69 15.56 7.18
C TYR A 357 -16.73 16.68 7.63
N LEU A 358 -15.53 16.33 8.09
CA LEU A 358 -14.52 17.31 8.52
C LEU A 358 -14.10 18.25 7.38
N ILE A 359 -13.92 17.73 6.17
CA ILE A 359 -13.64 18.53 4.97
C ILE A 359 -14.75 19.58 4.76
N LYS A 360 -16.02 19.20 4.89
CA LYS A 360 -17.15 20.15 4.73
C LYS A 360 -17.21 21.22 5.82
N GLN A 361 -16.75 20.93 7.03
CA GLN A 361 -16.73 21.92 8.12
C GLN A 361 -15.77 23.08 7.84
N VAL A 362 -14.68 22.83 7.11
CA VAL A 362 -13.72 23.88 6.74
C VAL A 362 -14.40 25.04 6.01
N LEU A 363 -15.30 24.76 5.06
CA LEU A 363 -16.01 25.79 4.28
C LEU A 363 -16.98 26.64 5.11
N SER A 364 -17.45 26.12 6.23
CA SER A 364 -18.44 26.81 7.08
C SER A 364 -17.80 27.79 8.06
N SER A 365 -16.46 27.89 8.08
CA SER A 365 -15.71 28.64 9.06
C SER A 365 -15.23 30.00 8.54
N GLY A 366 -15.68 31.10 9.17
CA GLY A 366 -15.31 32.47 8.81
C GLY A 366 -13.99 32.97 9.42
N ASN A 367 -13.27 32.14 10.18
CA ASN A 367 -12.15 32.55 11.03
C ASN A 367 -10.80 32.10 10.46
N GLY A 368 -10.28 32.76 9.40
CA GLY A 368 -8.85 32.81 9.02
C GLY A 368 -8.07 31.49 8.73
N ALA A 369 -8.64 30.33 9.05
CA ALA A 369 -8.16 28.96 8.81
C ALA A 369 -9.22 28.20 7.99
N GLY A 370 -9.84 28.91 7.06
CA GLY A 370 -10.73 28.33 6.05
C GLY A 370 -9.92 27.72 4.91
N ASP A 371 -10.57 27.44 3.79
CA ASP A 371 -9.94 26.91 2.58
C ASP A 371 -9.13 27.99 1.84
N THR A 372 -8.08 28.50 2.47
CA THR A 372 -7.27 29.61 1.95
C THR A 372 -6.61 29.30 0.60
N GLU A 373 -6.39 28.02 0.34
CA GLU A 373 -5.76 27.53 -0.88
C GLU A 373 -6.76 27.00 -1.93
N GLY A 374 -8.07 27.02 -1.64
CA GLY A 374 -9.15 26.60 -2.56
C GLY A 374 -9.25 25.09 -2.81
N ALA A 375 -8.50 24.26 -2.09
CA ALA A 375 -8.44 22.82 -2.32
C ALA A 375 -9.73 22.09 -1.92
N VAL A 376 -10.38 22.52 -0.84
CA VAL A 376 -11.65 21.96 -0.38
C VAL A 376 -12.78 22.32 -1.34
N GLU A 377 -12.84 23.57 -1.77
CA GLU A 377 -13.80 24.03 -2.77
C GLU A 377 -13.62 23.26 -4.08
N GLU A 378 -12.40 23.10 -4.57
CA GLU A 378 -12.11 22.34 -5.78
C GLU A 378 -12.43 20.84 -5.64
N PHE A 379 -12.14 20.25 -4.47
CA PHE A 379 -12.44 18.84 -4.22
C PHE A 379 -13.95 18.56 -4.25
N LEU A 380 -14.74 19.42 -3.61
CA LEU A 380 -16.19 19.31 -3.51
C LEU A 380 -16.90 19.75 -4.81
N ASN A 381 -16.42 20.82 -5.45
CA ASN A 381 -16.91 21.30 -6.75
C ASN A 381 -16.11 20.69 -7.90
N ARG A 382 -16.58 19.52 -8.36
CA ARG A 382 -15.95 18.79 -9.47
C ARG A 382 -15.88 19.56 -10.78
N GLY A 383 -16.70 20.60 -10.97
CA GLY A 383 -16.70 21.42 -12.18
C GLY A 383 -15.54 22.41 -12.27
N ALA A 384 -14.87 22.70 -11.16
CA ALA A 384 -13.76 23.65 -11.08
C ALA A 384 -12.37 22.99 -11.12
N ARG A 385 -12.31 21.67 -11.33
CA ARG A 385 -11.06 20.91 -11.29
C ARG A 385 -10.16 21.23 -12.47
N ARG A 386 -8.85 21.31 -12.22
CA ARG A 386 -7.83 21.38 -13.28
C ARG A 386 -7.91 20.17 -14.21
N SER A 387 -7.57 20.39 -15.48
CA SER A 387 -7.71 19.39 -16.54
C SER A 387 -6.32 18.96 -17.02
N PRO A 388 -6.06 17.65 -17.17
CA PRO A 388 -4.75 17.20 -17.60
C PRO A 388 -4.44 17.70 -19.01
N VAL A 389 -3.23 18.23 -19.22
CA VAL A 389 -2.74 18.67 -20.53
C VAL A 389 -2.66 17.50 -21.52
N TRP A 390 -2.41 16.29 -21.02
CA TRP A 390 -2.50 15.03 -21.76
C TRP A 390 -3.19 13.96 -20.93
N LYS A 391 -4.06 13.16 -21.58
CA LYS A 391 -4.91 12.17 -20.92
C LYS A 391 -4.27 10.79 -20.86
N SER A 392 -3.22 10.53 -21.64
CA SER A 392 -2.53 9.23 -21.64
C SER A 392 -1.05 9.33 -22.00
N LYS A 393 -0.32 8.22 -21.79
CA LYS A 393 1.09 8.09 -22.19
C LYS A 393 1.22 8.24 -23.69
N GLU A 394 0.29 7.67 -24.44
CA GLU A 394 0.28 7.71 -25.90
C GLU A 394 0.08 9.13 -26.40
N GLU A 395 -0.83 9.91 -25.79
CA GLU A 395 -1.01 11.33 -26.11
C GLU A 395 0.24 12.15 -25.79
N TYR A 396 0.82 11.96 -24.60
CA TYR A 396 2.10 12.59 -24.25
C TYR A 396 3.21 12.25 -25.27
N CYS A 397 3.38 10.96 -25.56
CA CYS A 397 4.37 10.46 -26.51
C CYS A 397 4.14 10.98 -27.94
N TYR A 398 2.89 11.18 -28.34
CA TYR A 398 2.50 11.72 -29.64
C TYR A 398 2.78 13.23 -29.72
N SER A 399 2.43 14.00 -28.69
CA SER A 399 2.73 15.43 -28.62
C SER A 399 4.22 15.74 -28.67
N LEU A 400 5.06 14.77 -28.27
CA LEU A 400 6.52 14.85 -28.34
C LEU A 400 7.13 14.07 -29.51
N TYR A 401 6.30 13.61 -30.45
CA TYR A 401 6.76 12.84 -31.60
C TYR A 401 7.27 13.76 -32.70
N ASP A 402 8.52 13.56 -33.11
CA ASP A 402 9.11 14.20 -34.28
C ASP A 402 9.39 13.13 -35.34
N ASN A 403 8.88 13.34 -36.56
CA ASN A 403 9.09 12.45 -37.69
C ASN A 403 10.57 12.32 -38.10
N THR A 404 11.44 13.21 -37.62
CA THR A 404 12.87 13.25 -37.96
C THR A 404 13.76 12.45 -37.01
N ASP A 405 13.29 12.10 -35.81
CA ASP A 405 14.10 11.47 -34.76
C ASP A 405 13.50 10.13 -34.32
N LYS A 406 14.08 9.03 -34.83
CA LYS A 406 13.63 7.65 -34.54
C LYS A 406 13.96 7.19 -33.12
N ASP A 407 14.83 7.89 -32.38
CA ASP A 407 15.52 7.36 -31.19
C ASP A 407 15.07 7.96 -29.85
N ASN A 408 13.82 8.44 -29.72
CA ASN A 408 13.27 8.99 -28.47
C ASN A 408 14.07 10.17 -27.85
N LYS A 409 15.01 10.78 -28.58
CA LYS A 409 15.95 11.76 -28.02
C LYS A 409 15.26 13.05 -27.55
N ILE A 410 14.28 13.54 -28.30
CA ILE A 410 13.49 14.72 -27.93
C ILE A 410 12.70 14.48 -26.64
N ARG A 411 12.15 13.28 -26.45
CA ARG A 411 11.41 12.92 -25.23
C ARG A 411 12.31 13.00 -23.99
N ARG A 412 13.55 12.48 -24.11
CA ARG A 412 14.56 12.61 -23.04
C ARG A 412 14.89 14.06 -22.77
N GLN A 413 15.12 14.87 -23.80
CA GLN A 413 15.43 16.29 -23.64
C GLN A 413 14.32 17.08 -22.93
N ILE A 414 13.05 16.78 -23.23
CA ILE A 414 11.91 17.44 -22.57
C ILE A 414 11.77 16.97 -21.12
N SER A 415 11.93 15.67 -20.87
CA SER A 415 11.97 15.14 -19.50
C SER A 415 13.09 15.77 -18.69
N ASP A 416 14.30 15.86 -19.25
CA ASP A 416 15.47 16.49 -18.64
C ASP A 416 15.24 18.00 -18.43
N PHE A 417 14.53 18.67 -19.34
CA PHE A 417 14.16 20.09 -19.23
C PHE A 417 13.21 20.34 -18.05
N PHE A 418 12.20 19.49 -17.85
CA PHE A 418 11.28 19.65 -16.72
C PHE A 418 11.87 19.15 -15.39
N MET A 419 12.84 18.23 -15.41
CA MET A 419 13.43 17.59 -14.21
C MET A 419 13.78 18.54 -13.04
N PRO A 420 14.35 19.74 -13.27
CA PRO A 420 14.61 20.71 -12.19
C PRO A 420 13.32 21.18 -11.50
N LEU A 421 12.27 21.49 -12.28
CA LEU A 421 10.96 21.86 -11.74
C LEU A 421 10.33 20.69 -10.98
N ILE A 422 10.43 19.47 -11.54
CA ILE A 422 9.97 18.25 -10.89
C ILE A 422 10.65 18.11 -9.53
N THR A 423 11.97 18.09 -9.50
CA THR A 423 12.76 17.96 -8.27
C THR A 423 12.42 19.02 -7.23
N ASN A 424 12.10 20.24 -7.67
CA ASN A 424 11.75 21.35 -6.78
C ASN A 424 10.33 21.20 -6.19
N VAL A 425 9.36 20.77 -7.00
CA VAL A 425 7.94 20.71 -6.63
C VAL A 425 7.55 19.35 -6.01
N THR A 426 8.24 18.28 -6.39
CA THR A 426 7.98 16.90 -5.95
C THR A 426 8.98 16.40 -4.90
N GLY A 427 9.92 17.26 -4.47
CA GLY A 427 10.97 16.94 -3.48
C GLY A 427 10.49 16.86 -2.03
N VAL A 428 9.18 16.94 -1.79
CA VAL A 428 8.63 16.88 -0.44
C VAL A 428 7.53 15.81 -0.41
N GLU A 429 7.85 14.64 0.18
CA GLU A 429 6.87 13.62 0.60
C GLU A 429 5.93 14.15 1.72
N ASP A 430 6.01 15.44 2.05
CA ASP A 430 5.17 16.12 3.00
C ASP A 430 3.84 16.50 2.33
N LEU A 431 2.76 15.93 2.86
CA LEU A 431 1.37 16.23 2.51
C LEU A 431 1.04 17.73 2.49
N SER A 432 1.85 18.56 3.16
CA SER A 432 1.69 20.01 3.24
C SER A 432 2.44 20.82 2.17
N HIS A 433 3.23 20.20 1.29
CA HIS A 433 4.18 20.92 0.41
C HIS A 433 4.06 20.62 -1.09
N SER A 434 2.92 20.11 -1.57
CA SER A 434 2.71 19.97 -3.00
C SER A 434 2.38 21.34 -3.64
N GLN A 435 3.40 22.00 -4.20
CA GLN A 435 3.28 23.38 -4.67
C GLN A 435 2.48 23.48 -5.97
N VAL A 436 1.56 24.45 -6.00
CA VAL A 436 0.84 24.87 -7.21
C VAL A 436 1.72 25.87 -7.96
N ILE A 437 1.89 25.65 -9.26
CA ILE A 437 2.70 26.49 -10.13
C ILE A 437 1.81 27.62 -10.65
N ASN A 438 1.87 28.77 -9.98
CA ASN A 438 1.10 29.96 -10.30
C ASN A 438 1.95 31.24 -10.12
N GLU A 439 1.33 32.42 -10.24
CA GLU A 439 2.03 33.70 -10.09
C GLU A 439 2.71 33.87 -8.72
N ALA A 440 2.14 33.32 -7.63
CA ALA A 440 2.76 33.40 -6.31
C ALA A 440 4.07 32.59 -6.26
N TYR A 441 4.05 31.37 -6.81
CA TYR A 441 5.26 30.54 -6.92
C TYR A 441 6.32 31.17 -7.83
N TYR A 442 5.91 31.74 -8.96
CA TYR A 442 6.81 32.47 -9.85
C TYR A 442 7.53 33.61 -9.13
N ASN A 443 6.79 34.43 -8.39
CA ASN A 443 7.34 35.54 -7.63
C ASN A 443 8.25 35.06 -6.48
N GLU A 444 7.92 33.93 -5.84
CA GLU A 444 8.78 33.32 -4.83
C GLU A 444 10.14 32.94 -5.42
N ILE A 445 10.15 32.20 -6.52
CA ILE A 445 11.39 31.78 -7.20
C ILE A 445 12.18 33.00 -7.70
N MET A 446 11.51 34.02 -8.23
CA MET A 446 12.16 35.26 -8.66
C MET A 446 12.82 35.99 -7.49
N SER A 447 12.16 36.05 -6.32
CA SER A 447 12.70 36.72 -5.12
C SER A 447 13.91 35.98 -4.52
N LYS A 448 13.97 34.66 -4.72
CA LYS A 448 15.02 33.76 -4.23
C LYS A 448 16.02 33.35 -5.31
N LYS A 449 16.07 34.10 -6.42
CA LYS A 449 16.87 33.75 -7.60
C LYS A 449 18.35 33.50 -7.28
N ASP A 450 18.91 34.29 -6.37
CA ASP A 450 20.34 34.19 -6.01
C ASP A 450 20.64 33.09 -4.98
N THR A 451 19.62 32.48 -4.36
CA THR A 451 19.78 31.47 -3.31
C THR A 451 19.39 30.06 -3.75
N ILE A 452 18.53 29.93 -4.78
CA ILE A 452 18.10 28.64 -5.32
C ILE A 452 19.04 28.22 -6.45
N TYR A 453 19.75 27.10 -6.26
CA TYR A 453 20.56 26.49 -7.31
C TYR A 453 19.68 26.12 -8.52
N GLY A 454 20.02 26.61 -9.71
CA GLY A 454 19.24 26.38 -10.93
C GLY A 454 18.02 27.28 -11.11
N ALA A 455 17.88 28.38 -10.35
CA ALA A 455 16.75 29.32 -10.46
C ALA A 455 16.54 29.88 -11.87
N ASP A 456 17.59 30.17 -12.64
CA ASP A 456 17.46 30.63 -14.03
C ASP A 456 16.76 29.59 -14.91
N LEU A 457 17.10 28.31 -14.74
CA LEU A 457 16.48 27.21 -15.48
C LEU A 457 15.01 27.04 -15.06
N LEU A 458 14.72 27.14 -13.77
CA LEU A 458 13.34 27.13 -13.25
C LEU A 458 12.51 28.29 -13.82
N LEU A 459 13.03 29.52 -13.80
CA LEU A 459 12.34 30.69 -14.35
C LEU A 459 12.10 30.55 -15.85
N ASN A 460 13.03 29.96 -16.61
CA ASN A 460 12.82 29.66 -18.02
C ASN A 460 11.66 28.69 -18.24
N ILE A 461 11.60 27.60 -17.46
CA ILE A 461 10.49 26.64 -17.52
C ILE A 461 9.15 27.33 -17.18
N LEU A 462 9.13 28.15 -16.13
CA LEU A 462 7.93 28.88 -15.71
C LEU A 462 7.46 29.88 -16.78
N ASN A 463 8.37 30.60 -17.43
CA ASN A 463 8.03 31.48 -18.53
C ASN A 463 7.44 30.69 -19.71
N CYS A 464 7.98 29.52 -20.06
CA CYS A 464 7.39 28.66 -21.09
C CYS A 464 5.96 28.23 -20.75
N LEU A 465 5.66 27.93 -19.48
CA LEU A 465 4.30 27.59 -19.04
C LEU A 465 3.35 28.81 -19.09
N LYS A 466 3.84 30.01 -18.74
CA LYS A 466 3.06 31.25 -18.90
C LYS A 466 2.76 31.54 -20.37
N ASP A 467 3.75 31.38 -21.24
CA ASP A 467 3.59 31.55 -22.69
C ASP A 467 2.61 30.53 -23.26
N PHE A 468 2.61 29.29 -22.75
CA PHE A 468 1.64 28.26 -23.13
C PHE A 468 0.20 28.63 -22.75
N CYS A 469 -0.02 29.27 -21.60
CA CYS A 469 -1.35 29.75 -21.22
C CYS A 469 -1.89 30.81 -22.17
N GLY A 470 -1.02 31.72 -22.64
CA GLY A 470 -1.41 32.89 -23.44
C GLY A 470 -2.55 33.68 -22.78
N ASP A 471 -3.49 34.18 -23.59
CA ASP A 471 -4.67 34.91 -23.09
C ASP A 471 -5.87 34.00 -22.77
N GLN A 472 -5.77 32.70 -23.08
CA GLN A 472 -6.92 31.77 -23.04
C GLN A 472 -7.01 30.95 -21.76
N TYR A 473 -5.90 30.75 -21.07
CA TYR A 473 -5.81 29.90 -19.88
C TYR A 473 -5.21 30.64 -18.69
N ILE A 474 -5.54 30.18 -17.49
CA ILE A 474 -4.98 30.72 -16.25
C ILE A 474 -3.64 30.03 -15.99
N PHE A 475 -2.62 30.80 -15.61
CA PHE A 475 -1.34 30.26 -15.16
C PHE A 475 -1.47 29.69 -13.75
N ASP A 476 -1.87 28.42 -13.68
CA ASP A 476 -2.22 27.74 -12.43
C ASP A 476 -2.13 26.22 -12.59
N PHE A 477 -0.90 25.71 -12.62
CA PHE A 477 -0.61 24.30 -12.92
C PHE A 477 -0.32 23.46 -11.68
N VAL A 478 -0.59 22.17 -11.78
CA VAL A 478 -0.11 21.17 -10.82
C VAL A 478 0.68 20.09 -11.55
N PHE A 479 1.87 19.78 -11.04
CA PHE A 479 2.74 18.75 -11.59
C PHE A 479 2.73 17.51 -10.69
N LEU A 480 2.28 16.38 -11.22
CA LEU A 480 2.15 15.12 -10.47
C LEU A 480 2.93 14.00 -11.12
N ILE A 481 3.56 13.15 -10.32
CA ILE A 481 4.22 11.93 -10.78
C ILE A 481 3.34 10.73 -10.38
N PRO A 482 3.04 9.81 -11.31
CA PRO A 482 2.37 8.57 -10.96
C PRO A 482 3.22 7.74 -10.00
N LYS A 483 2.63 7.30 -8.88
CA LYS A 483 3.33 6.51 -7.85
C LYS A 483 3.61 5.06 -8.27
N VAL A 484 2.85 4.47 -9.21
CA VAL A 484 2.98 3.04 -9.58
C VAL A 484 3.79 2.87 -10.86
N ASN A 485 4.99 2.28 -10.75
CA ASN A 485 5.82 1.94 -11.90
C ASN A 485 5.15 0.87 -12.78
N TYR A 486 5.18 1.08 -14.10
CA TYR A 486 4.85 0.03 -15.06
C TYR A 486 6.05 -0.91 -15.18
N GLN A 487 5.77 -2.22 -15.15
CA GLN A 487 6.71 -3.35 -15.22
C GLN A 487 7.16 -3.87 -13.85
N ASN A 488 6.90 -5.16 -13.63
CA ASN A 488 7.57 -5.96 -12.61
C ASN A 488 9.10 -5.80 -12.77
N ALA A 489 9.84 -6.02 -11.68
CA ALA A 489 11.30 -5.96 -11.53
C ALA A 489 12.14 -6.89 -12.46
N ILE A 490 11.77 -7.00 -13.73
CA ILE A 490 12.51 -7.65 -14.80
C ILE A 490 12.86 -6.52 -15.77
N ASP A 491 14.13 -6.10 -15.71
CA ASP A 491 14.79 -4.98 -16.41
C ASP A 491 14.64 -3.56 -15.84
N ASN A 492 15.48 -3.27 -14.83
CA ASN A 492 15.88 -1.91 -14.41
C ASN A 492 16.74 -1.15 -15.44
N LYS A 493 16.89 -1.67 -16.67
CA LYS A 493 17.46 -0.92 -17.79
C LYS A 493 16.34 -0.47 -18.69
N ILE A 494 15.70 0.65 -18.34
CA ILE A 494 15.17 1.63 -19.29
C ILE A 494 14.91 2.91 -18.46
N ILE A 495 15.91 3.80 -18.47
CA ILE A 495 15.75 5.21 -18.09
C ILE A 495 14.81 5.94 -19.09
N GLU A 496 14.36 5.28 -20.16
CA GLU A 496 13.40 5.80 -21.16
C GLU A 496 11.91 5.70 -20.76
N ASN A 497 11.58 5.00 -19.66
CA ASN A 497 10.20 4.84 -19.15
C ASN A 497 9.96 5.65 -17.85
N ILE A 498 10.96 6.41 -17.43
CA ILE A 498 11.00 7.05 -16.12
C ILE A 498 10.21 8.35 -16.18
N TYR A 499 9.07 8.32 -15.48
CA TYR A 499 8.08 9.39 -15.28
C TYR A 499 7.31 9.79 -16.54
N GLN A 500 6.05 9.33 -16.63
CA GLN A 500 5.02 10.10 -17.33
C GLN A 500 4.48 11.10 -16.30
N PRO A 501 5.06 12.29 -16.15
CA PRO A 501 4.43 13.27 -15.31
C PRO A 501 3.06 13.62 -15.86
N TYR A 502 2.18 14.07 -14.99
CA TYR A 502 0.95 14.73 -15.36
C TYR A 502 1.06 16.20 -15.03
N LEU A 503 0.83 17.02 -16.05
CA LEU A 503 0.61 18.45 -15.89
C LEU A 503 -0.90 18.68 -15.96
N PHE A 504 -1.47 19.29 -14.92
CA PHE A 504 -2.88 19.68 -14.80
C PHE A 504 -3.05 21.17 -14.81
#